data_AF-A0A9D9H239-F1
#
_entry.id   AF-A0A9D9H239-F1
#
_cell.length_a   1.000
_cell.length_b   1.000
_cell.length_c   1.000
_cell.angle_alpha   90.00
_cell.angle_beta   90.00
_cell.angle_gamma   90.00
#
_symmetry.space_group_name_H-M   'P 1'
#
loop_
_entity.id
_entity.type
_entity.pdbx_description
1 polymer ?
#
loop_
_entity_poly.entity_id
_entity_poly.type
_entity_poly.pdbx_seq_one_letter_code
_entity_poly.pdbx_strand_id
1 'polypeptide(L)'
;MEIIDESCVMLPAYTLQEVLDALPKSLEIGKSKYEISIYMIGGKWAVDYCSETDADIQSGECESLIDAVYSRLCWCIENGYVETNKNE
;
A
#
# COMPACT_ATOMS: atom_id res chain seq x y z
N MET A 1 -31.69 -25.96 -4.37
CA MET A 1 -30.43 -26.23 -5.08
C MET A 1 -29.96 -24.88 -5.58
N GLU A 2 -29.08 -24.23 -4.84
CA GLU A 2 -28.52 -22.94 -5.23
C GLU A 2 -27.57 -23.20 -6.40
N ILE A 3 -27.85 -22.55 -7.53
CA ILE A 3 -26.98 -22.62 -8.71
C ILE A 3 -25.81 -21.70 -8.39
N ILE A 4 -24.68 -22.31 -8.01
CA ILE A 4 -23.42 -21.60 -7.87
C ILE A 4 -22.91 -21.38 -9.29
N ASP A 5 -22.91 -20.12 -9.73
CA ASP A 5 -22.33 -19.75 -11.01
C ASP A 5 -20.80 -19.91 -10.92
N GLU A 6 -20.27 -20.97 -11.53
CA GLU A 6 -18.83 -21.28 -11.57
C GLU A 6 -18.00 -20.26 -12.38
N SER A 7 -18.64 -19.23 -12.98
CA SER A 7 -17.94 -18.09 -13.59
C SER A 7 -17.65 -16.94 -12.60
N CYS A 8 -18.12 -17.04 -11.35
CA CYS A 8 -17.83 -16.05 -10.32
C CYS A 8 -16.37 -16.23 -9.84
N VAL A 9 -15.45 -15.56 -10.53
CA VAL A 9 -14.07 -15.42 -10.06
C VAL A 9 -14.13 -14.71 -8.71
N MET A 10 -13.85 -15.45 -7.63
CA MET A 10 -13.68 -14.90 -6.29
C MET A 10 -12.41 -14.05 -6.29
N LEU A 11 -12.55 -12.76 -6.57
CA LEU A 11 -11.45 -11.81 -6.39
C LEU A 11 -11.18 -11.68 -4.89
N PRO A 12 -9.93 -11.85 -4.43
CA PRO A 12 -9.60 -11.55 -3.05
C PRO A 12 -9.91 -10.07 -2.79
N ALA A 13 -10.86 -9.85 -1.88
CA ALA A 13 -11.18 -8.51 -1.40
C ALA A 13 -10.27 -8.22 -0.21
N TYR A 14 -9.37 -7.25 -0.37
CA TYR A 14 -8.56 -6.76 0.74
C TYR A 14 -9.29 -5.63 1.45
N THR A 15 -9.37 -5.74 2.77
CA THR A 15 -9.81 -4.65 3.64
C THR A 15 -8.70 -3.62 3.79
N LEU A 16 -9.06 -2.37 4.09
CA LEU A 16 -8.08 -1.32 4.38
C LEU A 16 -7.12 -1.75 5.50
N GLN A 17 -7.61 -2.49 6.50
CA GLN A 17 -6.78 -2.98 7.60
C GLN A 17 -5.72 -3.97 7.12
N GLU A 18 -6.09 -4.94 6.29
CA GLU A 18 -5.14 -5.92 5.74
C GLU A 18 -4.05 -5.25 4.91
N VAL A 19 -4.41 -4.26 4.09
CA VAL A 19 -3.42 -3.51 3.30
C VAL A 19 -2.50 -2.69 4.21
N LEU A 20 -3.05 -2.03 5.23
CA LEU A 20 -2.25 -1.28 6.21
C LEU A 20 -1.32 -2.17 7.01
N ASP A 21 -1.74 -3.38 7.35
CA ASP A 21 -0.94 -4.36 8.10
C ASP A 21 0.18 -4.95 7.25
N ALA A 22 -0.05 -5.12 5.95
CA ALA A 22 0.97 -5.56 5.01
C ALA A 22 1.99 -4.46 4.65
N LEU A 23 1.60 -3.17 4.77
CA LEU A 23 2.44 -2.05 4.39
C LEU A 23 3.53 -1.76 5.46
N PRO A 24 4.83 -1.68 5.08
CA PRO A 24 5.89 -1.37 6.02
C PRO A 24 5.67 -0.01 6.69
N LYS A 25 5.81 0.07 8.03
CA LYS A 25 5.65 1.35 8.74
C LYS A 25 6.86 2.29 8.55
N SER A 26 8.02 1.72 8.27
CA SER A 26 9.23 2.45 7.91
C SER A 26 10.05 1.71 6.88
N LEU A 27 10.83 2.44 6.09
CA LEU A 27 11.81 1.91 5.14
C LEU A 27 13.20 2.42 5.50
N GLU A 28 14.20 1.57 5.32
CA GLU A 28 15.61 1.95 5.39
C GLU A 28 16.17 2.00 3.97
N ILE A 29 16.53 3.18 3.49
CA ILE A 29 17.07 3.39 2.15
C ILE A 29 18.42 4.09 2.31
N GLY A 30 19.50 3.35 2.06
CA GLY A 30 20.86 3.82 2.31
C GLY A 30 21.11 4.02 3.81
N LYS A 31 21.31 5.27 4.23
CA LYS A 31 21.50 5.65 5.65
C LYS A 31 20.31 6.39 6.25
N SER A 32 19.25 6.57 5.46
CA SER A 32 18.08 7.34 5.85
C SER A 32 16.94 6.39 6.20
N LYS A 33 16.23 6.72 7.28
CA LYS A 33 14.99 6.08 7.67
C LYS A 33 13.83 6.94 7.21
N TYR A 34 12.88 6.32 6.53
CA TYR A 34 11.65 6.98 6.10
C TYR A 34 10.47 6.35 6.82
N GLU A 35 9.52 7.16 7.23
CA GLU A 35 8.31 6.72 7.92
C GLU A 35 7.08 7.02 7.07
N ILE A 36 6.10 6.12 7.14
CA ILE A 36 4.86 6.28 6.38
C ILE A 36 4.09 7.51 6.86
N SER A 37 3.62 8.30 5.89
CA SER A 37 2.77 9.47 6.11
C SER A 37 1.51 9.33 5.27
N ILE A 38 0.34 9.37 5.93
CA ILE A 38 -0.98 9.32 5.29
C ILE A 38 -1.65 10.67 5.50
N TYR A 39 -2.02 11.34 4.42
CA TYR A 39 -2.55 12.71 4.50
C TYR A 39 -3.43 13.03 3.30
N MET A 40 -4.12 14.17 3.36
CA MET A 40 -4.95 14.67 2.26
C MET A 40 -4.37 15.94 1.65
N ILE A 41 -4.36 16.01 0.33
CA ILE A 41 -4.06 17.22 -0.46
C ILE A 41 -5.16 17.39 -1.49
N GLY A 42 -5.76 18.59 -1.56
CA GLY A 42 -6.76 18.89 -2.60
C GLY A 42 -8.01 17.99 -2.55
N GLY A 43 -8.34 17.39 -1.41
CA GLY A 43 -9.46 16.47 -1.24
C GLY A 43 -9.16 15.01 -1.59
N LYS A 44 -7.92 14.69 -1.96
CA LYS A 44 -7.47 13.33 -2.27
C LYS A 44 -6.49 12.82 -1.23
N TRP A 45 -6.40 11.50 -1.11
CA TRP A 45 -5.49 10.79 -0.23
C TRP A 45 -4.12 10.57 -0.88
N ALA A 46 -3.07 10.80 -0.11
CA ALA A 46 -1.69 10.50 -0.45
C ALA A 46 -1.06 9.64 0.66
N VAL A 47 -0.16 8.72 0.28
CA VAL A 47 0.54 7.81 1.19
C VAL A 47 2.02 7.75 0.81
N ASP A 48 2.85 8.46 1.55
CA ASP A 48 4.28 8.62 1.22
C ASP A 48 5.19 8.05 2.32
N TYR A 49 6.47 7.94 1.99
CA TYR A 49 7.52 7.73 2.99
C TYR A 49 8.38 8.99 3.05
N CYS A 50 8.38 9.62 4.21
CA CYS A 50 9.08 10.87 4.46
C CYS A 50 10.19 10.64 5.48
N SER A 51 11.32 11.30 5.30
CA SER A 51 12.38 11.42 6.30
C SER A 51 12.44 12.85 6.83
N GLU A 52 13.22 13.10 7.88
CA GLU A 52 13.42 14.45 8.42
C GLU A 52 14.07 15.41 7.40
N THR A 53 14.78 14.87 6.40
CA THR A 53 15.59 15.67 5.46
C THR A 53 15.07 15.63 4.03
N ASP A 54 14.38 14.55 3.63
CA ASP A 54 13.95 14.30 2.26
C ASP A 54 12.52 13.73 2.23
N ALA A 55 11.66 14.34 1.41
CA ALA A 55 10.30 13.90 1.12
C ALA A 55 10.26 13.37 -0.31
N ASP A 56 10.76 12.15 -0.53
CA ASP A 56 11.18 11.77 -1.89
C ASP A 56 10.62 10.47 -2.44
N ILE A 57 9.44 10.05 -1.98
CA ILE A 57 8.71 9.02 -2.72
C ILE A 57 7.23 9.39 -2.80
N GLN A 58 6.95 10.43 -3.59
CA GLN A 58 5.60 10.92 -3.85
C GLN A 58 4.76 9.84 -4.54
N SER A 59 3.69 9.44 -3.88
CA SER A 59 2.62 8.61 -4.43
C SER A 59 1.63 9.48 -5.20
N GLY A 60 0.98 8.89 -6.21
CA GLY A 60 -0.13 9.53 -6.90
C GLY A 60 -1.32 9.72 -5.95
N GLU A 61 -1.98 10.87 -6.05
CA GLU A 61 -3.18 11.19 -5.28
C GLU A 61 -4.36 10.30 -5.68
N CYS A 62 -5.05 9.69 -4.71
CA CYS A 62 -6.22 8.83 -4.95
C CYS A 62 -7.47 9.37 -4.25
N GLU A 63 -8.66 9.20 -4.85
CA GLU A 63 -9.93 9.61 -4.23
C GLU A 63 -10.26 8.78 -2.98
N SER A 64 -9.81 7.52 -2.96
CA SER A 64 -10.04 6.57 -1.88
C SER A 64 -8.76 6.30 -1.09
N LEU A 65 -8.88 6.28 0.24
CA LEU A 65 -7.76 5.95 1.12
C LEU A 65 -7.24 4.53 0.85
N ILE A 66 -8.12 3.56 0.62
CA ILE A 66 -7.68 2.18 0.36
C ILE A 66 -6.89 2.10 -0.95
N ASP A 67 -7.27 2.85 -1.98
CA ASP A 67 -6.54 2.87 -3.25
C ASP A 67 -5.15 3.50 -3.08
N ALA A 68 -5.05 4.58 -2.29
CA ALA A 68 -3.76 5.22 -1.99
C ALA A 68 -2.82 4.26 -1.24
N VAL A 69 -3.32 3.59 -0.19
CA VAL A 69 -2.54 2.63 0.60
C VAL A 69 -2.18 1.39 -0.24
N TYR A 70 -3.09 0.90 -1.06
CA TYR A 70 -2.87 -0.25 -1.93
C TYR A 70 -1.82 0.05 -3.01
N SER A 71 -1.93 1.20 -3.67
CA SER A 71 -0.92 1.70 -4.61
C SER A 71 0.46 1.74 -3.95
N ARG A 72 0.54 2.19 -2.69
CA ARG A 72 1.81 2.22 -1.97
C ARG A 72 2.34 0.84 -1.61
N LEU A 73 1.46 -0.09 -1.26
CA LEU A 73 1.82 -1.48 -1.02
C LEU A 73 2.39 -2.13 -2.28
N CYS A 74 1.75 -1.93 -3.44
CA CYS A 74 2.25 -2.40 -4.74
C CYS A 74 3.66 -1.88 -5.00
N TRP A 75 3.91 -0.58 -4.81
CA TRP A 75 5.25 -0.01 -4.97
C TRP A 75 6.26 -0.67 -4.02
N CYS A 76 5.89 -0.91 -2.75
CA CYS A 76 6.77 -1.59 -1.80
C CYS A 76 7.13 -3.01 -2.24
N ILE A 77 6.16 -3.75 -2.79
CA ILE A 77 6.36 -5.10 -3.35
C ILE A 77 7.28 -5.05 -4.56
N GLU A 78 7.02 -4.16 -5.52
CA GLU A 78 7.81 -4.01 -6.75
C GLU A 78 9.27 -3.66 -6.48
N ASN A 79 9.52 -2.92 -5.38
CA ASN A 79 10.86 -2.53 -4.95
C ASN A 79 11.48 -3.49 -3.92
N GLY A 80 10.82 -4.59 -3.59
CA GLY A 80 11.36 -5.63 -2.70
C GLY A 80 11.36 -5.27 -1.21
N TYR A 81 10.60 -4.27 -0.79
CA TYR A 81 10.43 -3.90 0.62
C TYR A 81 9.40 -4.77 1.36
N VAL A 82 8.60 -5.54 0.62
CA VAL A 82 7.64 -6.51 1.17
C VAL A 82 7.88 -7.85 0.50
N GLU A 83 8.13 -8.87 1.31
CA GLU A 83 8.25 -10.25 0.84
C GLU A 83 6.86 -10.79 0.50
N THR A 84 6.66 -11.21 -0.75
CA THR A 84 5.40 -11.81 -1.22
C THR A 84 5.42 -13.34 -1.18
N ASN A 85 6.60 -13.94 -1.03
CA ASN A 85 6.78 -15.38 -0.90
C ASN A 85 6.85 -15.76 0.58
N LYS A 86 5.70 -15.93 1.22
CA LYS A 86 5.65 -16.79 2.40
C LYS A 86 5.72 -18.22 1.89
N ASN A 87 6.88 -18.86 2.03
CA ASN A 87 6.95 -20.31 1.90
C ASN A 87 5.92 -20.89 2.89
N GLU A 88 4.94 -21.63 2.38
CA GLU A 88 3.98 -22.42 3.17
C GLU A 88 4.69 -23.41 4.10
#